data_AF-A0A2A5CGV7-F1
#
_entry.id   AF-A0A2A5CGV7-F1
#
_cell.length_a   1.000
_cell.length_b   1.000
_cell.length_c   1.000
_cell.angle_alpha   90.00
_cell.angle_beta   90.00
_cell.angle_gamma   90.00
#
_symmetry.space_group_name_H-M   'P 1'
#
loop_
_entity.id
_entity.type
_entity.pdbx_description
1 polymer ?
#
loop_
_entity_poly.entity_id
_entity_poly.type
_entity_poly.pdbx_seq_one_letter_code
_entity_poly.pdbx_strand_id
1 'polypeptide(L)'
;MKKILQNLFSPILNLFENSEGEYSYKKSHRTILIIVGVLFWVLSFFSLMAAMVTAQLAAGLPFIIFFSAGSVCLIVGGLGSNHAVANLWGNK
;
A
#
# COMPACT_ATOMS: atom_id res chain seq x y z
N MET A 1 -3.55 16.10 12.12
CA MET A 1 -2.85 14.80 12.19
C MET A 1 -2.56 14.20 10.81
N LYS A 2 -3.49 14.23 9.84
CA LYS A 2 -3.27 13.69 8.48
C LYS A 2 -2.01 14.23 7.77
N LYS A 3 -1.74 15.53 7.92
CA LYS A 3 -0.52 16.18 7.38
C LYS A 3 0.79 15.62 7.98
N ILE A 4 0.77 15.15 9.23
CA ILE A 4 1.95 14.58 9.89
C ILE A 4 2.25 13.19 9.31
N LEU A 5 1.22 12.35 9.12
CA LEU A 5 1.37 11.05 8.46
C LEU A 5 1.76 11.21 6.97
N GLN A 6 1.18 12.19 6.27
CA GLN A 6 1.59 12.51 4.90
C GLN A 6 3.05 12.95 4.83
N ASN A 7 3.53 13.73 5.81
CA ASN A 7 4.93 14.16 5.84
C ASN A 7 5.89 12.99 6.13
N LEU A 8 5.50 12.06 7.01
CA LEU A 8 6.29 10.87 7.32
C LEU A 8 6.40 9.92 6.11
N PHE A 9 5.33 9.76 5.35
CA PHE A 9 5.29 8.93 4.14
C PHE A 9 5.52 9.72 2.84
N SER A 10 6.02 10.96 2.95
CA SER A 10 6.32 11.83 1.81
C SER A 10 7.23 11.21 0.75
N PRO A 11 8.28 10.40 1.05
CA PRO A 11 9.09 9.81 -0.02
C PRO A 11 8.28 8.82 -0.88
N ILE A 12 7.35 8.08 -0.28
CA ILE A 12 6.49 7.13 -1.00
C ILE A 12 5.42 7.91 -1.77
N LEU A 13 4.79 8.90 -1.12
CA LEU A 13 3.75 9.71 -1.71
C LEU A 13 4.27 10.54 -2.90
N ASN A 14 5.42 11.19 -2.76
CA ASN A 14 6.03 12.00 -3.81
C ASN A 14 6.40 11.17 -5.05
N LEU A 15 6.78 9.90 -4.90
CA LEU A 15 7.00 9.01 -6.04
C LEU A 15 5.74 8.84 -6.89
N PHE A 16 4.57 8.74 -6.25
CA PHE A 16 3.30 8.60 -6.94
C PHE A 16 2.66 9.94 -7.31
N GLU A 17 3.03 11.04 -6.66
CA GLU A 17 2.47 12.37 -6.93
C GLU A 17 3.21 13.14 -8.02
N ASN A 18 4.48 12.85 -8.30
CA ASN A 18 5.29 13.55 -9.31
C ASN A 18 5.13 13.02 -10.75
N SER A 19 4.07 12.28 -11.07
CA SER A 19 3.80 11.84 -12.44
C SER A 19 3.14 12.94 -13.27
N GLU A 20 3.79 13.39 -14.33
CA GLU A 20 3.19 14.28 -15.33
C GLU A 20 2.30 13.44 -16.27
N GLY A 21 0.97 13.63 -16.21
CA GLY A 21 0.00 12.87 -17.01
C GLY A 21 -1.46 13.26 -16.74
N GLU A 22 -2.36 12.95 -17.68
CA GLU A 22 -3.78 13.27 -17.58
C GLU A 22 -4.49 12.16 -16.79
N TYR A 23 -4.68 12.38 -15.50
CA TYR A 23 -5.19 11.32 -14.63
C TYR A 23 -6.73 11.21 -14.67
N SER A 24 -7.25 10.03 -15.04
CA SER A 24 -8.67 9.71 -14.86
C SER A 24 -8.89 9.03 -13.50
N TYR A 25 -9.34 9.83 -12.53
CA TYR A 25 -9.62 9.36 -11.17
C TYR A 25 -11.04 8.83 -11.02
N LYS A 26 -11.18 7.65 -10.39
CA LYS A 26 -12.46 7.14 -9.88
C LYS A 26 -12.37 6.86 -8.39
N LYS A 27 -13.39 7.26 -7.64
CA LYS A 27 -13.47 7.03 -6.18
C LYS A 27 -13.41 5.53 -5.81
N SER A 28 -13.87 4.65 -6.69
CA SER A 28 -13.78 3.19 -6.52
C SER A 28 -12.33 2.69 -6.46
N HIS A 29 -11.41 3.32 -7.18
CA HIS A 29 -9.99 2.92 -7.21
C HIS A 29 -9.36 3.05 -5.83
N ARG A 30 -9.73 4.09 -5.08
CA ARG A 30 -9.30 4.30 -3.69
C ARG A 30 -9.83 3.21 -2.76
N THR A 31 -11.12 2.91 -2.86
CA THR A 31 -11.75 1.89 -2.01
C THR A 31 -11.14 0.52 -2.25
N ILE A 32 -10.94 0.13 -3.52
CA ILE A 32 -10.29 -1.14 -3.87
C ILE A 32 -8.86 -1.16 -3.34
N LEU A 33 -8.11 -0.06 -3.44
CA LEU A 33 -6.74 0.01 -2.91
C LEU A 33 -6.69 -0.25 -1.41
N ILE A 34 -7.63 0.32 -0.66
CA ILE A 34 -7.72 0.10 0.79
C ILE A 34 -8.10 -1.36 1.07
N ILE A 35 -9.10 -1.91 0.37
CA ILE A 35 -9.53 -3.30 0.56
C ILE A 35 -8.39 -4.28 0.28
N VAL A 36 -7.67 -4.11 -0.84
CA VAL A 36 -6.51 -4.93 -1.20
C VAL A 36 -5.38 -4.75 -0.19
N GLY A 37 -5.14 -3.53 0.28
CA GLY A 37 -4.15 -3.26 1.33
C GLY A 37 -4.45 -3.98 2.65
N VAL A 38 -5.72 -3.96 3.09
CA VAL A 38 -6.18 -4.73 4.25
C VAL A 38 -6.04 -6.23 4.01
N LEU A 39 -6.41 -6.72 2.82
CA LEU A 39 -6.28 -8.12 2.44
C LEU A 39 -4.82 -8.59 2.57
N PHE A 40 -3.87 -7.84 2.02
CA PHE A 40 -2.45 -8.16 2.14
C PHE A 40 -1.93 -8.07 3.57
N TRP A 41 -2.45 -7.17 4.38
CA TRP A 41 -2.15 -7.14 5.82
C TRP A 41 -2.62 -8.40 6.55
N VAL A 42 -3.82 -8.90 6.21
CA VAL A 42 -4.33 -10.16 6.75
C VAL A 42 -3.43 -11.32 6.32
N LEU A 43 -3.10 -11.44 5.03
CA LEU A 43 -2.19 -12.48 4.54
C LEU A 43 -0.81 -12.41 5.21
N SER A 44 -0.28 -11.20 5.38
CA SER A 44 0.97 -10.94 6.08
C SER A 44 0.92 -11.49 7.51
N PHE A 45 -0.14 -11.18 8.27
CA PHE A 45 -0.29 -11.69 9.64
C PHE A 45 -0.34 -13.23 9.69
N PHE A 46 -1.10 -13.87 8.79
CA PHE A 46 -1.13 -15.32 8.70
C PHE A 46 0.23 -15.92 8.31
N SER A 47 0.97 -15.27 7.40
CA SER A 47 2.32 -15.70 7.04
C SER A 47 3.28 -15.60 8.22
N LEU A 48 3.18 -14.54 9.03
CA LEU A 48 3.99 -14.40 10.24
C LEU A 48 3.67 -15.50 11.26
N MET A 49 2.38 -15.78 11.49
CA MET A 49 1.94 -16.87 12.37
C MET A 49 2.47 -18.23 11.89
N ALA A 50 2.38 -18.51 10.59
CA ALA A 50 2.93 -19.74 10.01
C ALA A 50 4.45 -19.83 10.17
N ALA A 51 5.18 -18.72 10.01
CA ALA A 51 6.63 -18.67 10.21
C ALA A 51 7.03 -18.98 11.67
N MET A 52 6.26 -18.46 12.63
CA MET A 52 6.49 -18.72 14.05
C MET A 52 6.24 -20.18 14.42
N VAL A 53 5.18 -20.79 13.86
CA VAL A 53 4.83 -22.20 14.10
C VAL A 53 5.86 -23.16 13.47
N THR A 54 6.35 -22.83 12.29
CA THR A 54 7.32 -23.67 11.56
C THR A 54 8.77 -23.45 12.00
N ALA A 55 9.04 -22.42 12.82
CA ALA A 55 10.37 -21.97 13.22
C ALA A 55 11.35 -21.77 12.04
N GLN A 56 10.82 -21.54 10.84
CA GLN A 56 11.59 -21.48 9.62
C GLN A 56 11.69 -20.03 9.13
N LEU A 57 12.91 -19.47 9.17
CA LEU A 57 13.19 -18.11 8.71
C LEU A 57 12.72 -17.84 7.27
N ALA A 58 12.82 -18.84 6.39
CA ALA A 58 12.37 -18.73 5.01
C ALA A 58 10.84 -18.51 4.88
N ALA A 59 10.05 -18.94 5.87
CA ALA A 59 8.62 -18.70 5.91
C ALA A 59 8.25 -17.24 6.24
N GLY A 60 9.22 -16.40 6.61
CA GLY A 60 9.05 -14.95 6.78
C GLY A 60 9.08 -14.15 5.49
N LEU A 61 9.50 -14.73 4.36
CA LEU A 61 9.57 -14.02 3.07
C LEU A 61 8.19 -13.52 2.60
N PRO A 62 7.12 -14.34 2.59
CA PRO A 62 5.80 -13.87 2.15
C PRO A 62 5.25 -12.78 3.08
N PHE A 63 5.56 -12.83 4.38
CA PHE A 63 5.23 -11.76 5.32
C PHE A 63 5.80 -10.42 4.84
N ILE A 64 7.10 -10.35 4.53
CA ILE A 64 7.74 -9.09 4.12
C ILE A 64 7.11 -8.54 2.82
N ILE A 65 6.82 -9.41 1.85
CA ILE A 65 6.24 -9.01 0.56
C ILE A 65 4.82 -8.50 0.75
N PHE A 66 3.95 -9.26 1.42
CA PHE A 66 2.57 -8.83 1.64
C PHE A 66 2.48 -7.63 2.58
N PHE A 67 3.34 -7.55 3.60
CA PHE A 67 3.40 -6.42 4.51
C PHE A 67 3.80 -5.13 3.79
N SER A 68 4.86 -5.18 2.97
CA SER A 68 5.33 -4.01 2.22
C SER A 68 4.30 -3.57 1.18
N ALA A 69 3.79 -4.48 0.36
CA ALA A 69 2.76 -4.19 -0.64
C ALA A 69 1.47 -3.64 0.01
N GLY A 70 0.97 -4.30 1.05
CA GLY A 70 -0.22 -3.87 1.78
C GLY A 70 -0.04 -2.50 2.44
N SER A 71 1.13 -2.23 3.01
CA SER A 71 1.46 -0.93 3.57
C SER A 71 1.46 0.18 2.51
N VAL A 72 2.06 -0.06 1.34
CA VAL A 72 2.01 0.90 0.23
C VAL A 72 0.56 1.17 -0.20
N CYS A 73 -0.26 0.13 -0.37
CA CYS A 73 -1.67 0.28 -0.73
C CYS A 73 -2.47 1.10 0.31
N LEU A 74 -2.25 0.85 1.61
CA LEU A 74 -2.93 1.58 2.68
C LEU A 74 -2.43 3.02 2.82
N ILE A 75 -1.13 3.26 2.64
CA ILE A 75 -0.53 4.61 2.67
C ILE A 75 -1.07 5.42 1.49
N VAL A 76 -0.99 4.91 0.27
CA VAL A 76 -1.47 5.62 -0.93
C VAL A 76 -2.99 5.78 -0.91
N GLY A 77 -3.75 4.73 -0.53
CA GLY A 77 -5.21 4.77 -0.49
C GLY A 77 -5.77 5.61 0.67
N GLY A 78 -5.12 5.59 1.83
CA GLY A 78 -5.56 6.30 3.03
C GLY A 78 -5.09 7.76 3.08
N LEU A 79 -3.80 7.99 2.78
CA LEU A 79 -3.11 9.27 2.96
C LEU A 79 -2.84 9.99 1.63
N GLY A 80 -2.74 9.26 0.52
CA GLY A 80 -2.44 9.84 -0.79
C GLY A 80 -3.54 10.71 -1.39
N SER A 81 -3.13 11.60 -2.29
CA SER A 81 -4.03 12.39 -3.13
C SER A 81 -4.73 11.52 -4.18
N ASN A 82 -5.78 12.06 -4.80
CA ASN A 82 -6.48 11.40 -5.91
C ASN A 82 -5.51 11.10 -7.07
N HIS A 83 -4.51 11.96 -7.27
CA HIS A 83 -3.45 11.79 -8.24
C HIS A 83 -2.55 10.58 -7.91
N ALA A 84 -2.08 10.47 -6.67
CA ALA A 84 -1.29 9.33 -6.21
C ALA A 84 -2.02 7.99 -6.39
N VAL A 85 -3.33 7.97 -6.11
CA VAL A 85 -4.17 6.78 -6.32
C VAL A 85 -4.28 6.45 -7.81
N ALA A 86 -4.51 7.43 -8.68
CA ALA A 86 -4.63 7.20 -10.12
C ALA A 86 -3.32 6.71 -10.75
N ASN A 87 -2.18 7.29 -10.36
CA ASN A 87 -0.87 6.91 -10.85
C ASN A 87 -0.49 5.48 -10.40
N LEU A 88 -0.84 5.07 -9.18
CA LEU A 88 -0.63 3.70 -8.72
C LEU A 88 -1.45 2.67 -9.51
N TRP A 89 -2.62 3.05 -10.03
CA TRP A 89 -3.41 2.23 -10.94
C TRP A 89 -2.88 2.23 -12.39
N GLY A 90 -1.78 2.94 -12.67
CA GLY A 90 -1.19 3.01 -14.00
C GLY A 90 -2.00 3.81 -15.01
N ASN A 91 -2.96 4.62 -14.54
CA ASN A 91 -3.75 5.51 -15.39
C ASN A 91 -2.93 6.79 -15.62
N LYS A 92 -2.09 6.75 -16.66
CA LYS A 92 -1.27 7.87 -17.14
C LYS A 92 -2.03 8.71 -18.15
#